data_AF-A0A0E3MBY5-F1
#
_entry.id   AF-A0A0E3MBY5-F1
#
_cell.length_a   1.000
_cell.length_b   1.000
_cell.length_c   1.000
_cell.angle_alpha   90.00
_cell.angle_beta   90.00
_cell.angle_gamma   90.00
#
_symmetry.space_group_name_H-M   'P 1'
#
loop_
_entity.id
_entity.type
_entity.pdbx_description
1 polymer ?
#
loop_
_entity_poly.entity_id
_entity_poly.type
_entity_poly.pdbx_seq_one_letter_code
_entity_poly.pdbx_strand_id
1 'polypeptide(L)'
;MNKNFSKDLIYKNAFLLLNSKCNIKDEDNALLFDKLTYIIFSIAILPSNNYSFALLNELSKIYLKVKDIDLYWSFTPELTNLINDSFYKLREVFPLKKGIKVIAKILREQLINEPFRNGLEIGILDNLIDLKNTPYVKEGLPYYSRIGLGCHSGMVANEEQQLLEDAFFMLISAEKAYNEMIEFAFKIKNNNKNIVKEHVNLLTTLNRNVCTLCRNGIINFFGYFEAFLNGIGLEYLYKNQGKVSREEQFLLIGKNKQGSNYIKMEDRIEWLQKIIGGKITYKTKNHQQLKEECFVKLLNKFKNQRDVSVHFSKGKGNILIPPDKWLSDLRDISKYVLEASMKIWLSCYQENNYPDYLKNFKYEVLYKDAEERLNANYE
;
A
#
# COMPACT_ATOMS: atom_id res chain seq x y z
N MET A 1 -10.26 -24.96 -31.72
CA MET A 1 -9.83 -25.53 -30.42
C MET A 1 -10.06 -24.48 -29.32
N ASN A 2 -11.07 -24.66 -28.49
CA ASN A 2 -11.36 -23.79 -27.34
C ASN A 2 -10.34 -24.07 -26.23
N LYS A 3 -9.17 -23.42 -26.26
CA LYS A 3 -8.32 -23.30 -25.07
C LYS A 3 -8.89 -22.19 -24.22
N ASN A 4 -9.45 -22.54 -23.05
CA ASN A 4 -9.69 -21.56 -22.00
C ASN A 4 -8.32 -21.08 -21.51
N PHE A 5 -7.95 -19.85 -21.88
CA PHE A 5 -6.75 -19.21 -21.36
C PHE A 5 -6.94 -18.89 -19.87
N SER A 6 -5.86 -18.90 -19.09
CA SER A 6 -5.91 -18.36 -17.73
C SER A 6 -6.24 -16.86 -17.78
N LYS A 7 -6.84 -16.34 -16.70
CA LYS A 7 -7.14 -14.90 -16.55
C LYS A 7 -5.91 -14.03 -16.84
N ASP A 8 -4.76 -14.43 -16.34
CA ASP A 8 -3.50 -13.70 -16.52
C ASP A 8 -3.06 -13.67 -17.98
N LEU A 9 -3.18 -14.79 -18.70
CA LEU A 9 -2.80 -14.86 -20.09
C LEU A 9 -3.74 -14.02 -20.97
N ILE A 10 -5.03 -13.97 -20.63
CA ILE A 10 -6.02 -13.14 -21.30
C ILE A 10 -5.70 -11.65 -21.13
N TYR A 11 -5.46 -11.22 -19.89
CA TYR A 11 -5.07 -9.84 -19.61
C TYR A 11 -3.75 -9.49 -20.30
N LYS A 12 -2.72 -10.32 -20.13
CA LYS A 12 -1.41 -10.11 -20.76
C LYS A 12 -1.53 -9.93 -22.27
N ASN A 13 -2.30 -10.79 -22.95
CA ASN A 13 -2.51 -10.69 -24.39
C ASN A 13 -3.26 -9.41 -24.80
N ALA A 14 -4.32 -9.04 -24.08
CA ALA A 14 -5.08 -7.82 -24.34
C ALA A 14 -4.22 -6.55 -24.17
N PHE A 15 -3.33 -6.52 -23.17
CA PHE A 15 -2.42 -5.40 -22.96
C PHE A 15 -1.22 -5.40 -23.94
N LEU A 16 -0.70 -6.57 -24.33
CA LEU A 16 0.31 -6.66 -25.39
C LEU A 16 -0.24 -6.20 -26.74
N LEU A 17 -1.54 -6.36 -27.00
CA LEU A 17 -2.21 -5.78 -28.17
C LEU A 17 -2.09 -4.24 -28.16
N LEU A 18 -2.23 -3.60 -26.99
CA LEU A 18 -2.09 -2.15 -26.85
C LEU A 18 -0.65 -1.63 -27.08
N ASN A 19 0.35 -2.49 -26.85
CA ASN A 19 1.77 -2.21 -27.10
C ASN A 19 2.25 -2.65 -28.50
N SER A 20 1.43 -3.36 -29.26
CA SER A 20 1.79 -3.75 -30.62
C SER A 20 1.90 -2.50 -31.50
N LYS A 21 2.89 -2.46 -32.41
CA LYS A 21 3.08 -1.37 -33.37
C LYS A 21 1.96 -1.43 -34.42
N CYS A 22 0.74 -1.09 -34.02
CA CYS A 22 -0.35 -0.89 -34.95
C CYS A 22 -0.05 0.39 -35.74
N ASN A 23 0.13 0.23 -37.05
CA ASN A 23 0.16 1.36 -37.96
C ASN A 23 -1.29 1.85 -38.13
N ILE A 24 -1.74 2.69 -37.20
CA ILE A 24 -3.06 3.33 -37.26
C ILE A 24 -2.99 4.38 -38.37
N LYS A 25 -3.30 3.98 -39.60
CA LYS A 25 -3.22 4.82 -40.80
C LYS A 25 -4.45 5.72 -41.00
N ASP A 26 -5.48 5.58 -40.15
CA ASP A 26 -6.80 6.21 -40.29
C ASP A 26 -7.30 6.74 -38.93
N GLU A 27 -7.89 7.94 -38.91
CA GLU A 27 -8.41 8.60 -37.70
C GLU A 27 -9.51 7.79 -37.00
N ASP A 28 -10.36 7.10 -37.78
CA ASP A 28 -11.43 6.26 -37.22
C ASP A 28 -10.88 5.04 -36.48
N ASN A 29 -9.81 4.44 -37.00
CA ASN A 29 -9.08 3.36 -36.33
C ASN A 29 -8.36 3.86 -35.07
N ALA A 30 -7.90 5.12 -35.03
CA ALA A 30 -7.33 5.73 -33.84
C ALA A 30 -8.36 5.86 -32.71
N LEU A 31 -9.54 6.39 -33.02
CA LEU A 31 -10.61 6.53 -32.02
C LEU A 31 -11.04 5.18 -31.46
N LEU A 32 -11.15 4.17 -32.32
CA LEU A 32 -11.54 2.82 -31.91
C LEU A 32 -10.47 2.17 -31.02
N PHE A 33 -9.19 2.42 -31.30
CA PHE A 33 -8.08 1.97 -30.47
C PHE A 33 -8.03 2.68 -29.11
N ASP A 34 -8.37 3.97 -29.06
CA ASP A 34 -8.49 4.72 -27.80
C ASP A 34 -9.64 4.20 -26.94
N LYS A 35 -10.80 3.88 -27.56
CA LYS A 35 -11.93 3.20 -26.88
C LYS A 35 -11.52 1.83 -26.35
N LEU A 36 -10.80 1.04 -27.15
CA LEU A 36 -10.30 -0.27 -26.74
C LEU A 36 -9.36 -0.17 -25.53
N THR A 37 -8.46 0.81 -25.52
CA THR A 37 -7.58 1.10 -24.38
C THR A 37 -8.41 1.32 -23.11
N TYR A 38 -9.40 2.21 -23.18
CA TYR A 38 -10.29 2.51 -22.07
C TYR A 38 -11.04 1.27 -21.56
N ILE A 39 -11.57 0.44 -22.47
CA ILE A 39 -12.31 -0.78 -22.13
C ILE A 39 -11.42 -1.74 -21.33
N ILE A 40 -10.22 -2.04 -21.84
CA ILE A 40 -9.29 -2.99 -21.21
C ILE A 40 -8.95 -2.55 -19.78
N PHE A 41 -8.64 -1.27 -19.61
CA PHE A 41 -8.31 -0.71 -18.31
C PHE A 41 -9.52 -0.67 -17.35
N SER A 42 -10.68 -0.25 -17.84
CA SER A 42 -11.91 -0.20 -17.03
C SER A 42 -12.33 -1.58 -16.54
N ILE A 43 -12.14 -2.61 -17.38
CA ILE A 43 -12.34 -3.99 -16.98
C ILE A 43 -11.30 -4.44 -15.95
N ALA A 44 -10.03 -4.12 -16.16
CA ALA A 44 -8.95 -4.56 -15.29
C ALA A 44 -9.05 -4.02 -13.85
N ILE A 45 -9.74 -2.89 -13.66
CA ILE A 45 -9.99 -2.29 -12.34
C ILE A 45 -11.34 -2.71 -11.74
N LEU A 46 -12.16 -3.54 -12.39
CA LEU A 46 -13.38 -4.06 -11.78
C LEU A 46 -13.07 -5.31 -10.97
N PRO A 47 -13.61 -5.47 -9.74
CA PRO A 47 -13.55 -6.73 -9.01
C PRO A 47 -14.13 -7.84 -9.89
N SER A 48 -13.42 -8.95 -10.02
CA SER A 48 -13.68 -9.96 -11.05
C SER A 48 -15.17 -10.34 -11.17
N ASN A 49 -15.82 -9.86 -12.23
CA ASN A 49 -17.18 -10.26 -12.58
C ASN A 49 -17.16 -11.08 -13.88
N ASN A 50 -18.16 -11.96 -14.07
CA ASN A 50 -18.18 -12.86 -15.24
C ASN A 50 -18.32 -12.09 -16.58
N TYR A 51 -18.78 -10.83 -16.54
CA TYR A 51 -18.96 -9.99 -17.71
C TYR A 51 -17.62 -9.53 -18.32
N SER A 52 -16.63 -9.19 -17.48
CA SER A 52 -15.30 -8.76 -17.95
C SER A 52 -14.51 -9.86 -18.66
N PHE A 53 -14.78 -11.13 -18.35
CA PHE A 53 -13.99 -12.25 -18.88
C PHE A 53 -14.29 -12.58 -20.35
N ALA A 54 -15.55 -12.48 -20.77
CA ALA A 54 -15.96 -12.80 -22.14
C ALA A 54 -15.32 -11.85 -23.17
N LEU A 55 -15.35 -10.55 -22.90
CA LEU A 55 -14.76 -9.53 -23.79
C LEU A 55 -13.24 -9.65 -23.87
N LEU A 56 -12.56 -9.81 -22.73
CA LEU A 56 -11.11 -9.98 -22.73
C LEU A 56 -10.69 -11.28 -23.44
N ASN A 57 -11.47 -12.35 -23.33
CA ASN A 57 -11.18 -13.61 -24.02
C ASN A 57 -11.21 -13.44 -25.55
N GLU A 58 -12.18 -12.68 -26.08
CA GLU A 58 -12.20 -12.34 -27.51
C GLU A 58 -11.00 -11.48 -27.93
N LEU A 59 -10.63 -10.46 -27.13
CA LEU A 59 -9.44 -9.64 -27.37
C LEU A 59 -8.14 -10.45 -27.33
N SER A 60 -8.04 -11.42 -26.42
CA SER A 60 -6.90 -12.34 -26.32
C SER A 60 -6.78 -13.21 -27.57
N LYS A 61 -7.89 -13.75 -28.09
CA LYS A 61 -7.90 -14.51 -29.35
C LYS A 61 -7.45 -13.66 -30.53
N ILE A 62 -7.84 -12.38 -30.57
CA ILE A 62 -7.39 -11.44 -31.60
C ILE A 62 -5.88 -11.24 -31.50
N TYR A 63 -5.34 -10.89 -30.33
CA TYR A 63 -3.90 -10.74 -30.14
C TYR A 63 -3.10 -11.96 -30.62
N LEU A 64 -3.55 -13.17 -30.28
CA LEU A 64 -2.88 -14.40 -30.70
C LEU A 64 -2.83 -14.59 -32.22
N LYS A 65 -3.80 -14.05 -32.96
CA LYS A 65 -3.78 -14.08 -34.44
C LYS A 65 -2.85 -13.02 -35.03
N VAL A 66 -2.68 -11.89 -34.35
CA VAL A 66 -1.88 -10.75 -34.84
C VAL A 66 -0.42 -10.82 -34.40
N LYS A 67 -0.10 -11.48 -33.27
CA LYS A 67 1.28 -11.55 -32.76
C LYS A 67 2.23 -12.40 -33.62
N ASP A 68 1.70 -13.38 -34.33
CA ASP A 68 2.48 -14.40 -35.06
C ASP A 68 2.70 -14.02 -36.53
N ILE A 69 2.14 -12.89 -36.96
CA ILE A 69 2.21 -12.42 -38.35
C ILE A 69 2.52 -10.93 -38.29
N ASP A 70 3.38 -10.40 -39.17
CA ASP A 70 3.52 -8.95 -39.44
C ASP A 70 2.24 -8.39 -40.13
N LEU A 71 1.07 -8.85 -39.68
CA LEU A 71 -0.23 -8.51 -40.20
C LEU A 71 -0.70 -7.23 -39.54
N TYR A 72 -1.05 -6.28 -40.39
CA TYR A 72 -1.96 -5.22 -40.05
C TYR A 72 -3.30 -5.87 -39.68
N TRP A 73 -3.78 -5.66 -38.46
CA TRP A 73 -5.14 -6.02 -38.13
C TRP A 73 -6.03 -4.80 -38.34
N SER A 74 -7.06 -4.98 -39.16
CA SER A 74 -8.16 -4.04 -39.29
C SER A 74 -9.27 -4.45 -38.33
N PHE A 75 -9.98 -3.46 -37.78
CA PHE A 75 -11.18 -3.75 -37.01
C PHE A 75 -12.27 -4.23 -37.96
N THR A 76 -12.69 -5.50 -37.81
CA THR A 76 -13.86 -6.00 -38.54
C THR A 76 -15.13 -5.28 -38.05
N PRO A 77 -16.21 -5.21 -38.85
CA PRO A 77 -17.46 -4.61 -38.40
C PRO A 77 -17.98 -5.20 -37.07
N GLU A 78 -17.84 -6.51 -36.89
CA GLU A 78 -18.24 -7.20 -35.65
C GLU A 78 -17.44 -6.72 -34.44
N LEU A 79 -16.12 -6.59 -34.60
CA LEU A 79 -15.24 -6.13 -33.53
C LEU A 79 -15.45 -4.65 -33.23
N THR A 80 -15.67 -3.82 -34.25
CA THR A 80 -16.03 -2.41 -34.10
C THR A 80 -17.31 -2.25 -33.28
N ASN A 81 -18.35 -3.03 -33.60
CA ASN A 81 -19.61 -3.03 -32.86
C ASN A 81 -19.39 -3.48 -31.40
N LEU A 82 -18.64 -4.56 -31.19
CA LEU A 82 -18.33 -5.06 -29.85
C LEU A 82 -17.59 -4.02 -28.99
N ILE A 83 -16.61 -3.32 -29.57
CA ILE A 83 -15.86 -2.26 -28.88
C ILE A 83 -16.79 -1.09 -28.55
N ASN A 84 -17.59 -0.63 -29.51
CA ASN A 84 -18.52 0.47 -29.26
C ASN A 84 -19.53 0.14 -28.17
N ASP A 85 -20.19 -1.03 -28.26
CA ASP A 85 -21.17 -1.48 -27.26
C ASP A 85 -20.55 -1.58 -25.86
N SER A 86 -19.34 -2.14 -25.78
CA SER A 86 -18.63 -2.29 -24.50
C SER A 86 -18.18 -0.93 -23.95
N PHE A 87 -17.71 -0.03 -24.81
CA PHE A 87 -17.34 1.33 -24.44
C PHE A 87 -18.52 2.09 -23.84
N TYR A 88 -19.69 2.08 -24.48
CA TYR A 88 -20.86 2.80 -23.99
C TYR A 88 -21.36 2.23 -22.66
N LYS A 89 -21.41 0.91 -22.51
CA LYS A 89 -21.77 0.26 -21.23
C LYS A 89 -20.80 0.62 -20.11
N LEU A 90 -19.49 0.53 -20.36
CA LEU A 90 -18.49 0.85 -19.33
C LEU A 90 -18.48 2.33 -18.99
N ARG A 91 -18.80 3.21 -19.96
CA ARG A 91 -18.92 4.66 -19.73
C ARG A 91 -20.08 5.03 -18.82
N GLU A 92 -21.14 4.22 -18.74
CA GLU A 92 -22.20 4.39 -17.74
C GLU A 92 -21.70 4.11 -16.32
N VAL A 93 -20.78 3.15 -16.16
CA VAL A 93 -20.17 2.78 -14.89
C VAL A 93 -19.06 3.75 -14.49
N PHE A 94 -18.19 4.11 -15.46
CA PHE A 94 -17.04 4.99 -15.32
C PHE A 94 -17.13 6.18 -16.29
N PRO A 95 -18.00 7.17 -16.02
CA PRO A 95 -18.12 8.35 -16.85
C PRO A 95 -16.77 9.04 -17.10
N LEU A 96 -16.56 9.54 -18.31
CA LEU A 96 -15.30 10.21 -18.66
C LEU A 96 -15.24 11.62 -18.06
N LYS A 97 -14.13 11.96 -17.39
CA LYS A 97 -13.82 13.35 -16.97
C LYS A 97 -12.95 14.09 -18.00
N LYS A 98 -12.25 13.34 -18.85
CA LYS A 98 -11.38 13.85 -19.93
C LYS A 98 -11.78 13.24 -21.27
N GLY A 99 -11.28 13.81 -22.37
CA GLY A 99 -11.46 13.24 -23.70
C GLY A 99 -10.81 11.85 -23.83
N ILE A 100 -11.46 10.93 -24.54
CA ILE A 100 -11.01 9.53 -24.68
C ILE A 100 -9.56 9.40 -25.18
N LYS A 101 -9.16 10.26 -26.11
CA LYS A 101 -7.78 10.34 -26.63
C LYS A 101 -6.75 10.65 -25.53
N VAL A 102 -7.09 11.56 -24.62
CA VAL A 102 -6.22 11.94 -23.49
C VAL A 102 -6.13 10.79 -22.50
N ILE A 103 -7.26 10.17 -22.17
CA ILE A 103 -7.33 9.03 -21.27
C ILE A 103 -6.48 7.88 -21.82
N ALA A 104 -6.71 7.50 -23.07
CA ALA A 104 -6.01 6.39 -23.70
C ALA A 104 -4.50 6.64 -23.81
N LYS A 105 -4.08 7.89 -24.09
CA LYS A 105 -2.66 8.27 -24.05
C LYS A 105 -2.05 8.02 -22.66
N ILE A 106 -2.66 8.55 -21.61
CA ILE A 106 -2.14 8.43 -20.24
C ILE A 106 -2.10 6.97 -19.80
N LEU A 107 -3.15 6.19 -20.08
CA LEU A 107 -3.20 4.77 -19.74
C LEU A 107 -2.17 3.94 -20.50
N ARG A 108 -1.91 4.24 -21.78
CA ARG A 108 -0.81 3.59 -22.53
C ARG A 108 0.56 3.95 -21.99
N GLU A 109 0.78 5.20 -21.56
CA GLU A 109 2.02 5.59 -20.87
C GLU A 109 2.20 4.79 -19.56
N GLN A 110 1.11 4.47 -18.85
CA GLN A 110 1.19 3.59 -17.68
C GLN A 110 1.65 2.17 -18.05
N LEU A 111 1.31 1.64 -19.23
CA LEU A 111 1.75 0.30 -19.68
C LEU A 111 3.25 0.17 -19.86
N ILE A 112 3.92 1.26 -20.23
CA ILE A 112 5.38 1.31 -20.34
C ILE A 112 6.02 1.14 -18.95
N ASN A 113 5.32 1.52 -17.88
CA ASN A 113 5.81 1.51 -16.51
C ASN A 113 5.38 0.26 -15.70
N GLU A 114 5.10 -0.86 -16.38
CA GLU A 114 4.82 -2.17 -15.76
C GLU A 114 3.65 -2.16 -14.74
N PRO A 115 2.43 -1.74 -15.13
CA PRO A 115 1.33 -1.55 -14.19
C PRO A 115 0.75 -2.88 -13.68
N PHE A 116 1.11 -4.01 -14.29
CA PHE A 116 0.79 -5.34 -13.74
C PHE A 116 1.52 -5.65 -12.44
N ARG A 117 2.71 -5.07 -12.24
CA ARG A 117 3.46 -5.20 -11.00
C ARG A 117 3.07 -4.12 -10.00
N ASN A 118 2.84 -2.92 -10.50
CA ASN A 118 2.73 -1.74 -9.66
C ASN A 118 1.28 -1.30 -9.37
N GLY A 119 0.30 -1.81 -10.12
CA GLY A 119 -1.09 -1.35 -10.06
C GLY A 119 -1.29 0.05 -10.65
N LEU A 120 -2.52 0.55 -10.57
CA LEU A 120 -2.90 1.90 -10.98
C LEU A 120 -3.34 2.73 -9.79
N GLU A 121 -2.77 3.90 -9.66
CA GLU A 121 -3.10 4.80 -8.56
C GLU A 121 -4.51 5.39 -8.71
N ILE A 122 -5.28 5.37 -7.62
CA ILE A 122 -6.67 5.86 -7.58
C ILE A 122 -6.74 7.31 -8.04
N GLY A 123 -5.83 8.17 -7.59
CA GLY A 123 -5.84 9.59 -7.92
C GLY A 123 -5.57 9.89 -9.39
N ILE A 124 -4.75 9.06 -10.05
CA ILE A 124 -4.57 9.14 -11.50
C ILE A 124 -5.88 8.76 -12.20
N LEU A 125 -6.51 7.65 -11.79
CA LEU A 125 -7.76 7.19 -12.37
C LEU A 125 -8.90 8.20 -12.15
N ASP A 126 -9.03 8.76 -10.96
CA ASP A 126 -10.07 9.75 -10.62
C ASP A 126 -9.92 11.06 -11.41
N ASN A 127 -8.74 11.39 -11.93
CA ASN A 127 -8.55 12.54 -12.83
C ASN A 127 -9.00 12.23 -14.27
N LEU A 128 -9.06 10.96 -14.66
CA LEU A 128 -9.41 10.51 -16.01
C LEU A 128 -10.90 10.16 -16.13
N ILE A 129 -11.42 9.44 -15.14
CA ILE A 129 -12.76 8.86 -15.11
C ILE A 129 -13.42 9.11 -13.75
N ASP A 130 -14.74 9.08 -13.71
CA ASP A 130 -15.51 9.19 -12.47
C ASP A 130 -15.57 7.83 -11.76
N LEU A 131 -14.96 7.77 -10.58
CA LEU A 131 -14.90 6.58 -9.73
C LEU A 131 -16.00 6.55 -8.67
N LYS A 132 -16.94 7.51 -8.63
CA LYS A 132 -17.95 7.64 -7.55
C LYS A 132 -18.80 6.38 -7.33
N ASN A 133 -19.00 5.59 -8.39
CA ASN A 133 -19.79 4.35 -8.33
C ASN A 133 -18.96 3.10 -7.99
N THR A 134 -17.67 3.25 -7.69
CA THR A 134 -16.77 2.14 -7.39
C THR A 134 -16.70 1.85 -5.88
N PRO A 135 -16.35 0.61 -5.48
CA PRO A 135 -16.05 0.32 -4.07
C PRO A 135 -14.90 1.19 -3.54
N TYR A 136 -13.94 1.54 -4.39
CA TYR A 136 -12.72 2.24 -3.97
C TYR A 136 -12.97 3.60 -3.34
N VAL A 137 -13.91 4.38 -3.90
CA VAL A 137 -14.30 5.69 -3.35
C VAL A 137 -15.23 5.54 -2.15
N LYS A 138 -16.12 4.53 -2.16
CA LYS A 138 -17.06 4.29 -1.06
C LYS A 138 -16.37 3.84 0.22
N GLU A 139 -15.29 3.07 0.09
CA GLU A 139 -14.47 2.57 1.20
C GLU A 139 -13.50 3.62 1.77
N GLY A 140 -13.49 4.84 1.22
CA GLY A 140 -12.66 5.93 1.73
C GLY A 140 -11.16 5.70 1.53
N LEU A 141 -10.78 4.96 0.48
CA LEU A 141 -9.37 4.69 0.21
C LEU A 141 -8.62 5.97 -0.22
N PRO A 142 -7.38 6.17 0.25
CA PRO A 142 -6.58 7.30 -0.17
C PRO A 142 -6.27 7.29 -1.67
N TYR A 143 -6.11 8.48 -2.25
CA TYR A 143 -5.84 8.69 -3.67
C TYR A 143 -4.53 8.03 -4.12
N TYR A 144 -3.54 7.89 -3.24
CA TYR A 144 -2.28 7.20 -3.55
C TYR A 144 -2.36 5.67 -3.45
N SER A 145 -3.50 5.10 -3.05
CA SER A 145 -3.68 3.64 -3.08
C SER A 145 -3.70 3.13 -4.52
N ARG A 146 -3.30 1.87 -4.71
CA ARG A 146 -3.15 1.28 -6.05
C ARG A 146 -4.11 0.12 -6.26
N ILE A 147 -4.77 0.11 -7.40
CA ILE A 147 -5.64 -0.98 -7.84
C ILE A 147 -4.81 -1.95 -8.68
N GLY A 148 -4.78 -3.22 -8.28
CA GLY A 148 -4.12 -4.28 -9.02
C GLY A 148 -4.80 -4.57 -10.36
N LEU A 149 -4.01 -5.07 -11.31
CA LEU A 149 -4.46 -5.52 -12.64
C LEU A 149 -4.18 -7.03 -12.80
N GLY A 150 -4.79 -7.67 -13.80
CA GLY A 150 -4.52 -9.09 -14.09
C GLY A 150 -5.03 -10.04 -12.99
N CYS A 151 -4.15 -10.88 -12.43
CA CYS A 151 -4.47 -11.77 -11.30
C CYS A 151 -4.91 -11.01 -10.04
N HIS A 152 -4.48 -9.76 -9.90
CA HIS A 152 -4.81 -8.88 -8.78
C HIS A 152 -5.91 -7.87 -9.14
N SER A 153 -6.64 -8.10 -10.23
CA SER A 153 -7.71 -7.22 -10.72
C SER A 153 -8.72 -6.88 -9.63
N GLY A 154 -8.82 -5.59 -9.32
CA GLY A 154 -9.73 -5.04 -8.32
C GLY A 154 -9.28 -5.18 -6.86
N MET A 155 -8.12 -5.80 -6.60
CA MET A 155 -7.49 -5.79 -5.28
C MET A 155 -6.82 -4.44 -5.06
N VAL A 156 -6.83 -3.93 -3.83
CA VAL A 156 -6.20 -2.65 -3.48
C VAL A 156 -4.96 -2.90 -2.65
N ALA A 157 -3.89 -2.17 -2.98
CA ALA A 157 -2.68 -2.08 -2.18
C ALA A 157 -2.53 -0.66 -1.64
N ASN A 158 -2.34 -0.56 -0.32
CA ASN A 158 -2.02 0.68 0.37
C ASN A 158 -0.80 0.42 1.26
N GLU A 159 0.25 1.21 1.09
CA GLU A 159 1.55 0.98 1.73
C GLU A 159 1.49 1.14 3.25
N GLU A 160 0.71 2.10 3.76
CA GLU A 160 0.54 2.29 5.20
C GLU A 160 -0.18 1.11 5.84
N GLN A 161 -1.26 0.66 5.22
CA GLN A 161 -2.02 -0.50 5.69
C GLN A 161 -1.12 -1.73 5.73
N GLN A 162 -0.37 -1.99 4.65
CA GLN A 162 0.52 -3.14 4.58
C GLN A 162 1.61 -3.11 5.65
N LEU A 163 2.27 -1.96 5.84
CA LEU A 163 3.30 -1.80 6.87
C LEU A 163 2.75 -1.97 8.29
N LEU A 164 1.53 -1.50 8.54
CA LEU A 164 0.86 -1.66 9.82
C LEU A 164 0.51 -3.13 10.09
N GLU A 165 -0.09 -3.80 9.10
CA GLU A 165 -0.42 -5.23 9.18
C GLU A 165 0.83 -6.09 9.37
N ASP A 166 1.93 -5.79 8.68
CA ASP A 166 3.21 -6.47 8.84
C ASP A 166 3.83 -6.21 10.23
N ALA A 167 3.69 -5.00 10.77
CA ALA A 167 4.17 -4.69 12.12
C ALA A 167 3.41 -5.49 13.20
N PHE A 168 2.08 -5.59 13.08
CA PHE A 168 1.26 -6.42 13.96
C PHE A 168 1.56 -7.91 13.79
N PHE A 169 1.75 -8.38 12.56
CA PHE A 169 2.17 -9.77 12.31
C PHE A 169 3.49 -10.11 13.01
N MET A 170 4.47 -9.20 12.99
CA MET A 170 5.73 -9.36 13.72
C MET A 170 5.53 -9.38 15.24
N LEU A 171 4.60 -8.57 15.77
CA LEU A 171 4.24 -8.58 17.19
C LEU A 171 3.69 -9.94 17.63
N ILE A 172 2.64 -10.44 16.96
CA ILE A 172 2.03 -11.73 17.32
C ILE A 172 3.04 -12.87 17.16
N SER A 173 3.83 -12.84 16.09
CA SER A 173 4.89 -13.82 15.86
C SER A 173 5.92 -13.81 17.01
N ALA A 174 6.30 -12.62 17.50
CA ALA A 174 7.23 -12.50 18.61
C ALA A 174 6.65 -13.01 19.93
N GLU A 175 5.36 -12.75 20.18
CA GLU A 175 4.66 -13.27 21.37
C GLU A 175 4.59 -14.79 21.36
N LYS A 176 4.23 -15.38 20.21
CA LYS A 176 4.22 -16.84 20.02
C LYS A 176 5.61 -17.45 20.25
N ALA A 177 6.64 -16.90 19.60
CA ALA A 177 8.02 -17.36 19.77
C ALA A 177 8.52 -17.22 21.22
N TYR A 178 8.10 -16.17 21.92
CA TYR A 178 8.47 -15.96 23.32
C TYR A 178 7.80 -16.99 24.24
N ASN A 179 6.51 -17.28 24.02
CA ASN A 179 5.81 -18.33 24.77
C ASN A 179 6.46 -19.70 24.54
N GLU A 180 6.79 -20.06 23.30
CA GLU A 180 7.53 -21.29 22.98
C GLU A 180 8.89 -21.36 23.68
N MET A 181 9.63 -20.24 23.71
CA MET A 181 10.91 -20.13 24.42
C MET A 181 10.75 -20.38 25.93
N ILE A 182 9.74 -19.77 26.54
CA ILE A 182 9.48 -19.88 27.98
C ILE A 182 9.03 -21.30 28.34
N GLU A 183 8.11 -21.89 27.58
CA GLU A 183 7.70 -23.28 27.78
C GLU A 183 8.87 -24.25 27.67
N PHE A 184 9.73 -24.07 26.67
CA PHE A 184 10.92 -24.89 26.50
C PHE A 184 11.90 -24.74 27.67
N ALA A 185 12.13 -23.50 28.12
CA ALA A 185 12.98 -23.22 29.28
C ALA A 185 12.43 -23.90 30.55
N PHE A 186 11.11 -23.86 30.77
CA PHE A 186 10.46 -24.55 31.90
C PHE A 186 10.58 -26.07 31.78
N LYS A 187 10.35 -26.64 30.60
CA LYS A 187 10.49 -28.10 30.35
C LYS A 187 11.91 -28.58 30.67
N ILE A 188 12.95 -27.84 30.26
CA ILE A 188 14.34 -28.19 30.57
C ILE A 188 14.63 -28.08 32.06
N LYS A 189 14.21 -26.98 32.71
CA LYS A 189 14.44 -26.73 34.14
C LYS A 189 13.82 -27.81 35.01
N ASN A 190 12.62 -28.28 34.66
CA ASN A 190 11.92 -29.32 35.43
C ASN A 190 12.49 -30.73 35.20
N ASN A 191 13.15 -30.98 34.06
CA ASN A 191 13.73 -32.28 33.74
C ASN A 191 15.12 -32.55 34.35
N ASN A 192 15.72 -31.61 35.09
CA ASN A 192 16.85 -31.61 36.05
C ASN A 192 18.06 -32.58 35.93
N LYS A 193 18.05 -33.65 35.12
CA LYS A 193 19.09 -34.68 35.11
C LYS A 193 19.99 -34.68 33.87
N ASN A 194 19.66 -34.00 32.76
CA ASN A 194 20.54 -33.96 31.57
C ASN A 194 20.28 -32.71 30.67
N ILE A 195 20.72 -31.53 31.09
CA ILE A 195 20.80 -30.38 30.16
C ILE A 195 22.00 -30.60 29.24
N VAL A 196 21.74 -31.08 28.02
CA VAL A 196 22.77 -31.26 26.98
C VAL A 196 22.96 -29.99 26.14
N LYS A 197 24.05 -29.94 25.37
CA LYS A 197 24.43 -28.79 24.52
C LYS A 197 23.33 -28.43 23.52
N GLU A 198 22.60 -29.41 23.01
CA GLU A 198 21.49 -29.26 22.07
C GLU A 198 20.36 -28.42 22.69
N HIS A 199 20.04 -28.62 23.97
CA HIS A 199 19.04 -27.82 24.69
C HIS A 199 19.46 -26.36 24.78
N VAL A 200 20.73 -26.08 25.09
CA VAL A 200 21.27 -24.72 25.16
C VAL A 200 21.27 -24.05 23.79
N ASN A 201 21.64 -24.78 22.75
CA ASN A 201 21.62 -24.29 21.37
C ASN A 201 20.20 -23.94 20.93
N LEU A 202 19.21 -24.81 21.19
CA LEU A 202 17.82 -24.55 20.84
C LEU A 202 17.25 -23.35 21.60
N LEU A 203 17.52 -23.23 22.90
CA LEU A 203 17.10 -22.06 23.68
C LEU A 203 17.73 -20.76 23.15
N THR A 204 19.00 -20.83 22.73
CA THR A 204 19.69 -19.70 22.09
C THR A 204 19.03 -19.31 20.76
N THR A 205 18.63 -20.29 19.94
CA THR A 205 17.91 -20.04 18.69
C THR A 205 16.54 -19.41 18.95
N LEU A 206 15.76 -19.93 19.91
CA LEU A 206 14.46 -19.37 20.27
C LEU A 206 14.59 -17.92 20.77
N ASN A 207 15.58 -17.65 21.63
CA ASN A 207 15.90 -16.29 22.08
C ASN A 207 16.22 -15.36 20.90
N ARG A 208 17.05 -15.80 19.95
CA ARG A 208 17.39 -15.04 18.73
C ARG A 208 16.16 -14.78 17.85
N ASN A 209 15.25 -15.74 17.73
CA ASN A 209 14.01 -15.58 16.97
C ASN A 209 13.14 -14.49 17.57
N VAL A 210 12.88 -14.53 18.89
CA VAL A 210 12.13 -13.48 19.60
C VAL A 210 12.76 -12.11 19.35
N CYS A 211 14.07 -11.97 19.57
CA CYS A 211 14.76 -10.69 19.39
C CYS A 211 14.74 -10.21 17.93
N THR A 212 14.74 -11.11 16.95
CA THR A 212 14.69 -10.75 15.52
C THR A 212 13.30 -10.25 15.13
N LEU A 213 12.26 -10.96 15.55
CA LEU A 213 10.88 -10.56 15.34
C LEU A 213 10.58 -9.22 16.01
N CYS A 214 11.05 -9.00 17.25
CA CYS A 214 10.86 -7.74 17.95
C CYS A 214 11.55 -6.56 17.28
N ARG A 215 12.82 -6.72 16.87
CA ARG A 215 13.56 -5.65 16.17
C ARG A 215 12.89 -5.28 14.85
N ASN A 216 12.50 -6.28 14.06
CA ASN A 216 11.80 -6.06 12.79
C ASN A 216 10.41 -5.43 13.00
N GLY A 217 9.68 -5.85 14.03
CA GLY A 217 8.40 -5.24 14.39
C GLY A 217 8.53 -3.76 14.76
N ILE A 218 9.53 -3.39 15.56
CA ILE A 218 9.82 -1.98 15.89
C ILE A 218 10.15 -1.18 14.62
N ILE A 219 10.97 -1.74 13.72
CA ILE A 219 11.29 -1.11 12.43
C ILE A 219 10.02 -0.91 11.60
N ASN A 220 9.15 -1.93 11.49
CA ASN A 220 7.90 -1.84 10.73
C ASN A 220 6.92 -0.84 11.33
N PHE A 221 6.77 -0.75 12.65
CA PHE A 221 5.94 0.28 13.27
C PHE A 221 6.45 1.71 12.96
N PHE A 222 7.77 1.91 12.91
CA PHE A 222 8.33 3.18 12.44
C PHE A 222 8.11 3.42 10.94
N GLY A 223 8.30 2.39 10.11
CA GLY A 223 8.04 2.45 8.69
C GLY A 223 6.60 2.85 8.40
N TYR A 224 5.64 2.20 9.07
CA TYR A 224 4.23 2.58 9.06
C TYR A 224 4.04 4.05 9.45
N PHE A 225 4.60 4.49 10.58
CA PHE A 225 4.40 5.85 11.06
C PHE A 225 4.93 6.90 10.07
N GLU A 226 6.10 6.66 9.47
CA GLU A 226 6.66 7.52 8.43
C GLU A 226 5.81 7.52 7.16
N ALA A 227 5.36 6.35 6.71
CA ALA A 227 4.45 6.22 5.59
C ALA A 227 3.14 6.96 5.85
N PHE A 228 2.59 6.88 7.07
CA PHE A 228 1.35 7.54 7.48
C PHE A 228 1.43 9.06 7.41
N LEU A 229 2.51 9.64 7.93
CA LEU A 229 2.76 11.08 7.81
C LEU A 229 2.86 11.50 6.34
N ASN A 230 3.45 10.66 5.49
CA ASN A 230 3.55 10.93 4.06
C ASN A 230 2.23 10.78 3.33
N GLY A 231 1.44 9.77 3.68
CA GLY A 231 0.10 9.51 3.18
C GLY A 231 -0.83 10.69 3.42
N ILE A 232 -0.91 11.20 4.67
CA ILE A 232 -1.70 12.39 4.99
C ILE A 232 -1.35 13.56 4.06
N GLY A 233 -0.06 13.84 3.91
CA GLY A 233 0.38 14.98 3.10
C GLY A 233 0.09 14.80 1.62
N LEU A 234 0.28 13.59 1.09
CA LEU A 234 0.03 13.26 -0.32
C LEU A 234 -1.46 13.27 -0.65
N GLU A 235 -2.30 12.72 0.24
CA GLU A 235 -3.76 12.77 0.12
C GLU A 235 -4.26 14.22 0.05
N TYR A 236 -3.79 15.06 0.97
CA TYR A 236 -4.16 16.47 0.98
C TYR A 236 -3.74 17.19 -0.30
N LEU A 237 -2.55 16.87 -0.81
CA LEU A 237 -2.05 17.43 -2.06
C LEU A 237 -2.94 17.03 -3.25
N TYR A 238 -3.38 15.77 -3.34
CA TYR A 238 -4.31 15.32 -4.38
C TYR A 238 -5.64 16.05 -4.33
N LYS A 239 -6.22 16.22 -3.14
CA LYS A 239 -7.52 16.89 -2.96
C LYS A 239 -7.47 18.41 -3.16
N ASN A 240 -6.30 19.03 -3.02
CA ASN A 240 -6.13 20.49 -3.04
C ASN A 240 -5.16 20.97 -4.11
N GLN A 241 -5.03 20.22 -5.21
CA GLN A 241 -4.23 20.65 -6.36
C GLN A 241 -4.65 22.06 -6.80
N GLY A 242 -3.67 22.96 -6.92
CA GLY A 242 -3.88 24.36 -7.30
C GLY A 242 -4.21 25.33 -6.15
N LYS A 243 -4.45 24.83 -4.92
CA LYS A 243 -4.70 25.69 -3.73
C LYS A 243 -3.50 25.79 -2.77
N VAL A 244 -2.53 24.89 -2.92
CA VAL A 244 -1.32 24.84 -2.09
C VAL A 244 -0.14 25.51 -2.80
N SER A 245 0.62 26.32 -2.07
CA SER A 245 1.82 26.97 -2.59
C SER A 245 2.92 25.96 -2.91
N ARG A 246 3.88 26.32 -3.77
CA ARG A 246 5.00 25.44 -4.12
C ARG A 246 5.82 24.98 -2.92
N GLU A 247 6.02 25.87 -1.93
CA GLU A 247 6.69 25.50 -0.67
C GLU A 247 5.89 24.47 0.11
N GLU A 248 4.57 24.66 0.22
CA GLU A 248 3.70 23.73 0.92
C GLU A 248 3.63 22.38 0.22
N GLN A 249 3.66 22.33 -1.12
CA GLN A 249 3.73 21.08 -1.86
C GLN A 249 4.96 20.26 -1.46
N PHE A 250 6.14 20.91 -1.36
CA PHE A 250 7.35 20.22 -0.89
C PHE A 250 7.24 19.76 0.56
N LEU A 251 6.73 20.63 1.43
CA LEU A 251 6.51 20.29 2.84
C LEU A 251 5.54 19.12 2.98
N LEU A 252 4.47 19.07 2.18
CA LEU A 252 3.44 18.03 2.14
C LEU A 252 3.94 16.69 1.61
N ILE A 253 5.05 16.63 0.89
CA ILE A 253 5.71 15.37 0.48
C ILE A 253 6.97 15.06 1.31
N GLY A 254 7.15 15.75 2.45
CA GLY A 254 8.24 15.47 3.39
C GLY A 254 9.59 16.08 3.04
N LYS A 255 9.61 17.08 2.16
CA LYS A 255 10.83 17.83 1.80
C LYS A 255 10.85 19.20 2.47
N ASN A 256 12.02 19.80 2.57
CA ASN A 256 12.17 21.19 3.02
C ASN A 256 11.52 22.15 2.03
N LYS A 257 11.41 23.43 2.41
CA LYS A 257 10.79 24.47 1.57
C LYS A 257 11.42 24.62 0.19
N GLN A 258 12.71 24.30 0.06
CA GLN A 258 13.46 24.34 -1.20
C GLN A 258 13.30 23.06 -2.06
N GLY A 259 12.68 22.01 -1.53
CA GLY A 259 12.52 20.72 -2.20
C GLY A 259 13.81 19.89 -2.32
N SER A 260 14.89 20.26 -1.62
CA SER A 260 16.21 19.63 -1.76
C SER A 260 16.44 18.45 -0.82
N ASN A 261 16.00 18.57 0.44
CA ASN A 261 16.28 17.59 1.48
C ASN A 261 15.00 17.14 2.19
N TYR A 262 14.99 15.89 2.67
CA TYR A 262 13.94 15.41 3.55
C TYR A 262 13.98 16.13 4.90
N ILE A 263 12.81 16.40 5.48
CA ILE A 263 12.69 16.98 6.83
C ILE A 263 12.59 15.88 7.88
N LYS A 264 12.89 16.24 9.13
CA LYS A 264 12.76 15.30 10.25
C LYS A 264 11.27 15.03 10.54
N MET A 265 11.00 13.90 11.15
CA MET A 265 9.65 13.48 11.55
C MET A 265 8.97 14.51 12.46
N GLU A 266 9.71 15.10 13.39
CA GLU A 266 9.23 16.14 14.29
C GLU A 266 8.82 17.41 13.53
N ASP A 267 9.56 17.76 12.46
CA ASP A 267 9.19 18.86 11.58
C ASP A 267 7.94 18.52 10.76
N ARG A 268 7.87 17.28 10.29
CA ARG A 268 6.76 16.78 9.47
C ARG A 268 5.43 16.88 10.20
N ILE A 269 5.39 16.40 11.45
CA ILE A 269 4.18 16.42 12.30
C ILE A 269 3.66 17.85 12.47
N GLU A 270 4.52 18.82 12.76
CA GLU A 270 4.10 20.21 12.93
C GLU A 270 3.63 20.85 11.62
N TRP A 271 4.32 20.57 10.50
CA TRP A 271 3.94 21.13 9.21
C TRP A 271 2.61 20.61 8.70
N LEU A 272 2.32 19.31 8.85
CA LEU A 272 1.03 18.73 8.47
C LEU A 272 -0.12 19.41 9.22
N GLN A 273 0.00 19.54 10.54
CA GLN A 273 -0.98 20.24 11.38
C GLN A 273 -1.18 21.70 10.95
N LYS A 274 -0.09 22.40 10.64
CA LYS A 274 -0.14 23.80 10.23
C LYS A 274 -0.80 23.98 8.87
N ILE A 275 -0.44 23.17 7.88
CA ILE A 275 -0.91 23.31 6.50
C ILE A 275 -2.36 22.81 6.37
N ILE A 276 -2.68 21.68 7.01
CA ILE A 276 -3.97 21.01 6.86
C ILE A 276 -4.96 21.48 7.94
N GLY A 277 -4.55 21.45 9.21
CA GLY A 277 -5.38 21.84 10.35
C GLY A 277 -5.36 23.33 10.69
N GLY A 278 -4.50 24.13 10.05
CA GLY A 278 -4.36 25.58 10.26
C GLY A 278 -3.63 25.99 11.53
N LYS A 279 -3.36 25.07 12.47
CA LYS A 279 -2.70 25.35 13.75
C LYS A 279 -1.82 24.19 14.20
N ILE A 280 -0.69 24.50 14.86
CA ILE A 280 0.17 23.48 15.47
C ILE A 280 -0.37 23.19 16.87
N THR A 281 -0.94 22.00 17.06
CA THR A 281 -1.44 21.53 18.36
C THR A 281 -0.33 20.82 19.14
N TYR A 282 0.36 19.88 18.49
CA TYR A 282 1.47 19.12 19.06
C TYR A 282 2.79 19.71 18.58
N LYS A 283 3.53 20.36 19.49
CA LYS A 283 4.83 20.99 19.23
C LYS A 283 5.97 19.99 19.43
N THR A 284 6.14 19.08 18.49
CA THR A 284 7.12 17.99 18.54
C THR A 284 8.58 18.43 18.46
N LYS A 285 8.88 19.65 18.01
CA LYS A 285 10.26 20.19 18.00
C LYS A 285 10.73 20.64 19.37
N ASN A 286 9.82 21.04 20.25
CA ASN A 286 10.15 21.55 21.57
C ASN A 286 9.90 20.46 22.62
N HIS A 287 10.97 19.71 22.95
CA HIS A 287 10.91 18.60 23.88
C HIS A 287 10.45 19.02 25.30
N GLN A 288 10.61 20.29 25.68
CA GLN A 288 10.12 20.81 26.97
C GLN A 288 8.61 21.09 26.95
N GLN A 289 8.02 21.32 25.78
CA GLN A 289 6.60 21.60 25.60
C GLN A 289 5.80 20.35 25.19
N LEU A 290 6.47 19.32 24.68
CA LEU A 290 5.86 18.06 24.32
C LEU A 290 5.53 17.24 25.59
N LYS A 291 4.30 17.36 26.07
CA LYS A 291 3.82 16.66 27.29
C LYS A 291 3.13 15.33 27.02
N GLU A 292 2.70 15.11 25.78
CA GLU A 292 1.98 13.90 25.37
C GLU A 292 2.91 12.69 25.34
N GLU A 293 2.61 11.69 26.16
CA GLU A 293 3.50 10.54 26.38
C GLU A 293 3.77 9.77 25.08
N CYS A 294 2.77 9.58 24.23
CA CYS A 294 2.92 8.86 22.97
C CYS A 294 4.02 9.45 22.08
N PHE A 295 4.07 10.78 21.92
CA PHE A 295 5.09 11.44 21.13
C PHE A 295 6.45 11.42 21.84
N VAL A 296 6.49 11.60 23.16
CA VAL A 296 7.74 11.54 23.92
C VAL A 296 8.39 10.15 23.80
N LYS A 297 7.61 9.08 23.94
CA LYS A 297 8.09 7.70 23.83
C LYS A 297 8.49 7.38 22.38
N LEU A 298 7.67 7.74 21.40
CA LEU A 298 7.93 7.45 19.99
C LEU A 298 9.18 8.17 19.49
N LEU A 299 9.27 9.49 19.69
CA LEU A 299 10.34 10.32 19.13
C LEU A 299 11.67 10.21 19.89
N ASN A 300 11.66 9.74 21.14
CA ASN A 300 12.88 9.56 21.93
C ASN A 300 13.22 8.07 22.15
N LYS A 301 12.42 7.35 22.93
CA LYS A 301 12.70 5.96 23.33
C LYS A 301 12.77 5.05 22.10
N PHE A 302 11.68 4.98 21.35
CA PHE A 302 11.56 4.01 20.27
C PHE A 302 12.41 4.40 19.06
N LYS A 303 12.57 5.69 18.76
CA LYS A 303 13.47 6.16 17.70
C LYS A 303 14.90 5.70 17.95
N ASN A 304 15.39 5.85 19.18
CA ASN A 304 16.70 5.35 19.58
C ASN A 304 16.78 3.82 19.47
N GLN A 305 15.74 3.09 19.86
CA GLN A 305 15.71 1.62 19.73
C GLN A 305 15.72 1.15 18.27
N ARG A 306 14.98 1.82 17.39
CA ARG A 306 15.02 1.59 15.94
C ARG A 306 16.44 1.84 15.40
N ASP A 307 17.06 2.96 15.78
CA ASP A 307 18.42 3.30 15.36
C ASP A 307 19.46 2.28 15.86
N VAL A 308 19.32 1.77 17.08
CA VAL A 308 20.16 0.67 17.62
C VAL A 308 19.95 -0.63 16.85
N SER A 309 18.72 -0.89 16.38
CA SER A 309 18.39 -2.11 15.63
C SER A 309 19.01 -2.12 14.23
N VAL A 310 19.32 -0.96 13.66
CA VAL A 310 19.87 -0.83 12.29
C VAL A 310 21.32 -0.31 12.22
N HIS A 311 21.88 0.20 13.32
CA HIS A 311 23.24 0.73 13.36
C HIS A 311 24.08 0.12 14.49
N PHE A 312 25.19 -0.52 14.12
CA PHE A 312 26.20 -0.95 15.09
C PHE A 312 27.09 0.23 15.49
N SER A 313 26.68 0.96 16.53
CA SER A 313 27.52 1.98 17.17
C SER A 313 27.43 1.86 18.68
N LYS A 314 28.58 1.70 19.35
CA LYS A 314 28.67 1.63 20.83
C LYS A 314 28.04 2.85 21.52
N GLY A 315 27.95 4.00 20.83
CA GLY A 315 27.34 5.22 21.37
C GLY A 315 25.82 5.33 21.20
N LYS A 316 25.18 4.48 20.38
CA LYS A 316 23.73 4.56 20.11
C LYS A 316 22.88 3.69 21.05
N GLY A 317 23.47 2.62 21.61
CA GLY A 317 22.81 1.72 22.57
C GLY A 317 23.22 0.26 22.39
N ASN A 318 22.76 -0.63 23.29
CA ASN A 318 23.06 -2.06 23.24
C ASN A 318 21.93 -2.84 22.55
N ILE A 319 22.26 -3.65 21.56
CA ILE A 319 21.32 -4.55 20.86
C ILE A 319 21.09 -5.87 21.61
N LEU A 320 22.04 -6.25 22.49
CA LEU A 320 21.96 -7.42 23.34
C LEU A 320 21.17 -7.09 24.61
N ILE A 321 19.84 -7.01 24.47
CA ILE A 321 18.91 -6.90 25.59
C ILE A 321 18.07 -8.17 25.74
N PRO A 322 17.54 -8.46 26.95
CA PRO A 322 16.72 -9.64 27.20
C PRO A 322 15.45 -9.71 26.30
N PRO A 323 15.01 -10.92 25.88
CA PRO A 323 13.86 -11.09 24.99
C PRO A 323 12.54 -10.52 25.54
N ASP A 324 12.33 -10.61 26.86
CA ASP A 324 11.17 -10.05 27.55
C ASP A 324 11.13 -8.52 27.43
N LYS A 325 12.29 -7.88 27.51
CA LYS A 325 12.41 -6.43 27.31
C LYS A 325 12.12 -6.04 25.86
N TRP A 326 12.69 -6.77 24.89
CA TRP A 326 12.39 -6.57 23.48
C TRP A 326 10.89 -6.70 23.19
N LEU A 327 10.24 -7.72 23.75
CA LEU A 327 8.82 -7.96 23.56
C LEU A 327 7.97 -6.87 24.23
N SER A 328 8.33 -6.44 25.45
CA SER A 328 7.67 -5.33 26.13
C SER A 328 7.77 -4.04 25.32
N ASP A 329 8.95 -3.74 24.77
CA ASP A 329 9.15 -2.54 23.95
C ASP A 329 8.33 -2.60 22.64
N LEU A 330 8.24 -3.78 22.01
CA LEU A 330 7.40 -4.00 20.84
C LEU A 330 5.89 -3.83 21.14
N ARG A 331 5.43 -4.34 22.29
CA ARG A 331 4.05 -4.12 22.77
C ARG A 331 3.77 -2.65 23.02
N ASP A 332 4.70 -1.96 23.67
CA ASP A 332 4.53 -0.53 23.95
C ASP A 332 4.45 0.30 22.66
N ILE A 333 5.40 0.13 21.73
CA ILE A 333 5.41 0.92 20.49
C ILE A 333 4.13 0.70 19.67
N SER A 334 3.61 -0.53 19.65
CA SER A 334 2.37 -0.86 18.93
C SER A 334 1.17 -0.03 19.40
N LYS A 335 1.13 0.33 20.69
CA LYS A 335 0.07 1.19 21.26
C LYS A 335 0.36 2.66 21.02
N TYR A 336 1.58 3.11 21.33
CA TYR A 336 1.95 4.52 21.22
C TYR A 336 1.94 5.03 19.78
N VAL A 337 2.27 4.18 18.80
CA VAL A 337 2.25 4.59 17.39
C VAL A 337 0.83 4.83 16.90
N LEU A 338 -0.13 3.96 17.27
CA LEU A 338 -1.54 4.16 16.94
C LEU A 338 -2.11 5.40 17.63
N GLU A 339 -1.79 5.60 18.91
CA GLU A 339 -2.21 6.79 19.65
C GLU A 339 -1.66 8.08 19.02
N ALA A 340 -0.38 8.09 18.64
CA ALA A 340 0.23 9.22 17.95
C ALA A 340 -0.44 9.46 16.58
N SER A 341 -0.68 8.40 15.80
CA SER A 341 -1.38 8.50 14.51
C SER A 341 -2.78 9.09 14.65
N MET A 342 -3.57 8.63 15.64
CA MET A 342 -4.90 9.17 15.95
C MET A 342 -4.85 10.66 16.29
N LYS A 343 -3.91 11.06 17.17
CA LYS A 343 -3.74 12.46 17.58
C LYS A 343 -3.36 13.33 16.38
N ILE A 344 -2.41 12.89 15.55
CA ILE A 344 -2.01 13.60 14.33
C ILE A 344 -3.20 13.76 13.39
N TRP A 345 -3.95 12.67 13.15
CA TRP A 345 -5.12 12.69 12.29
C TRP A 345 -6.12 13.76 12.72
N LEU A 346 -6.53 13.75 13.99
CA LEU A 346 -7.49 14.74 14.54
C LEU A 346 -6.97 16.17 14.50
N SER A 347 -5.65 16.37 14.61
CA SER A 347 -5.05 17.70 14.51
C SER A 347 -4.98 18.23 13.07
N CYS A 348 -5.06 17.34 12.07
CA CYS A 348 -5.12 17.72 10.66
C CYS A 348 -6.58 17.83 10.18
N TYR A 349 -7.41 16.84 10.50
CA TYR A 349 -8.80 16.75 10.09
C TYR A 349 -9.68 16.79 11.34
N GLN A 350 -10.36 17.91 11.57
CA GLN A 350 -11.14 18.19 12.79
C GLN A 350 -12.43 17.34 12.91
N GLU A 351 -12.62 16.36 12.02
CA GLU A 351 -13.71 15.40 12.04
C GLU A 351 -13.27 14.12 12.76
N ASN A 352 -14.14 13.53 13.59
CA ASN A 352 -13.86 12.29 14.33
C ASN A 352 -13.93 11.02 13.44
N ASN A 353 -13.70 11.16 12.13
CA ASN A 353 -13.72 10.06 11.18
C ASN A 353 -12.28 9.62 10.93
N TYR A 354 -11.89 8.50 11.53
CA TYR A 354 -10.58 7.90 11.27
C TYR A 354 -10.59 7.14 9.93
N PRO A 355 -9.41 6.89 9.34
CA PRO A 355 -9.32 6.11 8.11
C PRO A 355 -9.77 4.66 8.33
N ASP A 356 -10.84 4.25 7.65
CA ASP A 356 -11.39 2.89 7.69
C ASP A 356 -10.38 1.84 7.19
N TYR A 357 -9.58 2.18 6.17
CA TYR A 357 -8.53 1.30 5.64
C TYR A 357 -7.42 1.02 6.66
N LEU A 358 -7.24 1.87 7.68
CA LEU A 358 -6.36 1.62 8.84
C LEU A 358 -7.16 1.12 10.06
N LYS A 359 -8.33 0.54 9.82
CA LYS A 359 -9.23 -0.05 10.84
C LYS A 359 -9.59 0.92 11.95
N ASN A 360 -9.71 2.21 11.64
CA ASN A 360 -9.96 3.27 12.62
C ASN A 360 -8.95 3.28 13.79
N PHE A 361 -7.72 2.81 13.55
CA PHE A 361 -6.67 2.64 14.55
C PHE A 361 -7.07 1.77 15.76
N LYS A 362 -8.03 0.85 15.58
CA LYS A 362 -8.47 -0.07 16.64
C LYS A 362 -7.45 -1.19 16.84
N TYR A 363 -6.74 -1.15 17.96
CA TYR A 363 -5.69 -2.10 18.31
C TYR A 363 -6.16 -3.54 18.24
N GLU A 364 -7.33 -3.83 18.82
CA GLU A 364 -7.89 -5.17 18.95
C GLU A 364 -8.23 -5.78 17.59
N VAL A 365 -8.67 -4.96 16.64
CA VAL A 365 -8.97 -5.40 15.27
C VAL A 365 -7.67 -5.77 14.55
N LEU A 366 -6.67 -4.90 14.59
CA LEU A 366 -5.37 -5.12 13.96
C LEU A 366 -4.64 -6.34 14.55
N TYR A 367 -4.72 -6.50 15.87
CA TYR A 367 -4.16 -7.65 16.57
C TYR A 367 -4.86 -8.95 16.13
N LYS A 368 -6.20 -8.96 16.07
CA LYS A 368 -6.98 -10.13 15.65
C LYS A 368 -6.71 -10.51 14.20
N ASP A 369 -6.68 -9.53 13.28
CA ASP A 369 -6.38 -9.78 11.86
C ASP A 369 -4.97 -10.41 11.70
N ALA A 370 -4.00 -9.96 12.48
CA ALA A 370 -2.65 -10.54 12.49
C ALA A 370 -2.59 -11.96 13.08
N GLU A 371 -3.39 -12.24 14.11
CA GLU A 371 -3.55 -13.59 14.67
C GLU A 371 -4.20 -14.55 13.65
N GLU A 372 -5.26 -14.12 12.96
CA GLU A 372 -5.89 -14.88 11.88
C GLU A 372 -4.91 -15.15 10.74
N ARG A 373 -4.12 -14.16 10.34
CA ARG A 373 -3.05 -14.31 9.33
C ARG A 373 -1.99 -15.33 9.75
N LEU A 374 -1.58 -15.33 11.02
CA LEU A 374 -0.58 -16.27 11.52
C LEU A 374 -1.11 -17.72 11.57
N ASN A 375 -2.41 -17.89 11.78
CA ASN A 375 -3.07 -19.19 11.86
C ASN A 375 -3.63 -19.69 10.52
N ALA A 376 -3.55 -18.88 9.46
CA ALA A 376 -3.89 -19.31 8.12
C ALA A 376 -2.90 -20.38 7.64
N ASN A 377 -3.24 -21.65 7.87
CA ASN A 377 -2.54 -22.76 7.24
C ASN A 377 -2.76 -22.63 5.73
N TYR A 378 -1.68 -22.51 4.96
CA TYR A 378 -1.74 -22.67 3.52
C TYR A 378 -2.03 -24.16 3.25
N GLU A 379 -3.30 -24.50 3.02
CA GLU A 379 -3.70 -25.81 2.49
C GLU A 379 -3.29 -26.00 1.04
#